data_AF-A0AAV6C6R7-F1
#
_entry.id   AF-A0AAV6C6R7-F1
#
_cell.length_a   1.000
_cell.length_b   1.000
_cell.length_c   1.000
_cell.angle_alpha   90.00
_cell.angle_beta   90.00
_cell.angle_gamma   90.00
#
_symmetry.space_group_name_H-M   'P 1'
#
loop_
_entity.id
_entity.type
_entity.pdbx_description
1 polymer ?
#
loop_
_entity_poly.entity_id
_entity_poly.type
_entity_poly.pdbx_seq_one_letter_code
_entity_poly.pdbx_strand_id
1 'polypeptide(L)'
;MSPKLAKQSGFIGSGPVTYRLLGQPNAPSAIQLKVDYSAAPEPQNFYFSDYFRVVDLDPEILFVFGKRERPEGERLRNQLEIYFPAQQLVGQLWKSIPVFYKKLREFAEQKGLSPVRAGSADSVPEKAQVLRSNNAYMAQLGTEALIDFFDISLTNLLVATRAQRPIRIEALVRVSMSVNLLWGFLSECEPIAERMKAKYDVAGELYEEAVESN
;
A
#
# COMPACT_ATOMS: atom_id res chain seq x y z
N MET A 1 -1.19 28.96 -25.58
CA MET A 1 -2.55 28.48 -25.22
C MET A 1 -2.43 27.06 -24.72
N SER A 2 -2.46 26.86 -23.39
CA SER A 2 -2.43 25.51 -22.82
C SER A 2 -3.80 24.84 -23.06
N PRO A 3 -3.86 23.63 -23.63
CA PRO A 3 -5.13 22.96 -23.88
C PRO A 3 -5.78 22.57 -22.55
N LYS A 4 -6.97 23.13 -22.27
CA LYS A 4 -7.80 22.74 -21.12
C LYS A 4 -8.03 21.23 -21.13
N LEU A 5 -7.56 20.51 -20.10
CA LEU A 5 -7.89 19.11 -19.89
C LEU A 5 -9.39 18.99 -19.58
N ALA A 6 -10.15 18.43 -20.51
CA ALA A 6 -11.55 18.14 -20.31
C ALA A 6 -11.71 16.90 -19.40
N LYS A 7 -12.16 17.10 -18.16
CA LYS A 7 -12.50 16.02 -17.24
C LYS A 7 -13.77 15.32 -17.75
N GLN A 8 -13.73 14.01 -18.02
CA GLN A 8 -14.97 13.23 -18.02
C GLN A 8 -15.51 13.23 -16.58
N SER A 9 -16.76 13.67 -16.40
CA SER A 9 -17.29 14.05 -15.09
C SER A 9 -17.64 12.86 -14.19
N GLY A 10 -17.75 11.63 -14.73
CA GLY A 10 -18.12 10.42 -13.98
C GLY A 10 -16.95 9.45 -13.75
N PHE A 11 -16.95 8.79 -12.58
CA PHE A 11 -16.20 7.56 -12.39
C PHE A 11 -16.89 6.42 -13.16
N ILE A 12 -16.10 5.62 -13.87
CA ILE A 12 -16.48 4.45 -14.66
C ILE A 12 -16.21 3.19 -13.82
N GLY A 13 -17.07 2.19 -13.97
CA GLY A 13 -16.94 0.88 -13.34
C GLY A 13 -17.99 0.63 -12.26
N SER A 14 -17.99 -0.61 -11.76
CA SER A 14 -18.87 -1.10 -10.70
C SER A 14 -18.08 -2.06 -9.82
N GLY A 15 -18.38 -2.09 -8.51
CA GLY A 15 -17.69 -2.95 -7.55
C GLY A 15 -16.50 -2.26 -6.86
N PRO A 16 -15.47 -3.00 -6.43
CA PRO A 16 -14.44 -2.49 -5.53
C PRO A 16 -13.49 -1.48 -6.15
N VAL A 17 -13.41 -1.39 -7.49
CA VAL A 17 -12.55 -0.41 -8.16
C VAL A 17 -13.38 0.39 -9.16
N THR A 18 -13.38 1.70 -8.97
CA THR A 18 -13.92 2.65 -9.94
C THR A 18 -12.79 3.55 -10.42
N TYR A 19 -12.87 4.05 -11.66
CA TYR A 19 -11.80 4.84 -12.24
C TYR A 19 -12.30 5.99 -13.08
N ARG A 20 -11.43 6.96 -13.33
CA ARG A 20 -11.68 8.06 -14.26
C ARG A 20 -10.44 8.31 -15.09
N LEU A 21 -10.64 8.53 -16.38
CA LEU A 21 -9.58 8.93 -17.28
C LEU A 21 -9.32 10.43 -17.14
N LEU A 22 -8.05 10.79 -16.95
CA LEU A 22 -7.56 12.16 -16.91
C LEU A 22 -6.79 12.43 -18.20
N GLY A 23 -6.95 13.60 -18.81
CA GLY A 23 -6.28 13.96 -20.05
C GLY A 23 -7.23 14.58 -21.06
N GLN A 24 -6.83 14.55 -22.33
CA GLN A 24 -7.73 14.91 -23.43
C GLN A 24 -8.70 13.74 -23.72
N PRO A 25 -9.95 14.01 -24.15
CA PRO A 25 -10.95 12.97 -24.39
C PRO A 25 -10.50 11.85 -25.35
N ASN A 26 -9.64 12.19 -26.32
CA ASN A 26 -9.14 11.26 -27.34
C ASN A 26 -7.73 10.73 -27.04
N ALA A 27 -7.09 11.21 -25.96
CA ALA A 27 -5.74 10.86 -25.56
C ALA A 27 -5.59 11.04 -24.03
N PRO A 28 -6.12 10.11 -23.22
CA PRO A 28 -5.96 10.17 -21.77
C PRO A 28 -4.49 10.01 -21.40
N SER A 29 -3.99 10.91 -20.54
CA SER A 29 -2.60 10.92 -20.08
C SER A 29 -2.43 10.24 -18.72
N ALA A 30 -3.51 10.07 -17.94
CA ALA A 30 -3.48 9.41 -16.65
C ALA A 30 -4.82 8.72 -16.30
N ILE A 31 -4.77 7.82 -15.32
CA ILE A 31 -5.94 7.13 -14.78
C ILE A 31 -5.99 7.41 -13.27
N GLN A 32 -7.12 7.91 -12.79
CA GLN A 32 -7.39 8.00 -11.36
C GLN A 32 -8.21 6.79 -10.92
N LEU A 33 -7.76 6.11 -9.87
CA LEU A 33 -8.46 4.98 -9.27
C LEU A 33 -9.07 5.38 -7.92
N LYS A 34 -10.24 4.81 -7.62
CA LYS A 34 -10.84 4.78 -6.29
C LYS A 34 -11.13 3.33 -5.94
N VAL A 35 -10.66 2.91 -4.76
CA VAL A 35 -10.85 1.56 -4.25
C VAL A 35 -11.80 1.60 -3.06
N ASP A 36 -12.82 0.74 -3.07
CA ASP A 36 -13.71 0.46 -1.95
C ASP A 36 -13.37 -0.91 -1.37
N TYR A 37 -12.61 -0.90 -0.28
CA TYR A 37 -12.18 -2.13 0.39
C TYR A 37 -13.32 -2.89 1.08
N SER A 38 -14.48 -2.26 1.32
CA SER A 38 -15.65 -2.97 1.87
C SER A 38 -16.31 -3.91 0.85
N ALA A 39 -16.07 -3.68 -0.44
CA ALA A 39 -16.52 -4.52 -1.55
C ALA A 39 -15.38 -5.33 -2.18
N ALA A 40 -14.15 -5.22 -1.67
CA ALA A 40 -13.00 -5.95 -2.17
C ALA A 40 -13.05 -7.43 -1.72
N PRO A 41 -12.49 -8.36 -2.51
CA PRO A 41 -12.41 -9.76 -2.09
C PRO A 41 -11.57 -9.90 -0.82
N GLU A 42 -11.94 -10.82 0.07
CA GLU A 42 -11.13 -11.11 1.25
C GLU A 42 -9.93 -12.01 0.89
N PRO A 43 -8.72 -11.73 1.41
CA PRO A 43 -7.57 -12.62 1.22
C PRO A 43 -7.85 -14.02 1.77
N GLN A 44 -7.58 -15.04 0.96
CA GLN A 44 -7.69 -16.45 1.37
C GLN A 44 -6.41 -16.96 2.04
N ASN A 45 -5.28 -16.28 1.81
CA ASN A 45 -4.00 -16.59 2.43
C ASN A 45 -3.78 -15.69 3.64
N PHE A 46 -3.34 -16.28 4.75
CA PHE A 46 -3.09 -15.57 6.00
C PHE A 46 -1.64 -15.80 6.44
N TYR A 47 -1.00 -14.74 6.89
CA TYR A 47 0.35 -14.76 7.44
C TYR A 47 0.37 -14.08 8.81
N PHE A 48 0.86 -14.78 9.84
CA PHE A 48 1.00 -14.21 11.18
C PHE A 48 2.44 -13.79 11.40
N SER A 49 2.65 -12.50 11.61
CA SER A 49 3.98 -11.90 11.72
C SER A 49 4.31 -11.49 13.16
N ASP A 50 5.53 -11.77 13.61
CA ASP A 50 6.14 -11.21 14.83
C ASP A 50 7.49 -10.51 14.55
N TYR A 51 7.79 -10.32 13.27
CA TYR A 51 8.95 -9.62 12.75
C TYR A 51 8.53 -8.74 11.58
N PHE A 52 9.21 -7.61 11.39
CA PHE A 52 9.14 -6.87 10.14
C PHE A 52 10.50 -6.27 9.77
N ARG A 53 10.67 -5.98 8.48
CA ARG A 53 11.75 -5.15 7.95
C ARG A 53 11.24 -4.42 6.71
N VAL A 54 11.66 -3.17 6.53
CA VAL A 54 11.35 -2.37 5.34
C VAL A 54 12.67 -2.06 4.65
N VAL A 55 12.78 -2.38 3.37
CA VAL A 55 13.99 -2.12 2.59
C VAL A 55 13.63 -1.24 1.40
N ASP A 56 14.35 -0.13 1.29
CA ASP A 56 14.29 0.76 0.14
C ASP A 56 15.15 0.17 -1.00
N LEU A 57 14.50 -0.23 -2.10
CA LEU A 57 15.14 -0.82 -3.28
C LEU A 57 15.00 0.05 -4.54
N ASP A 58 14.44 1.27 -4.43
CA ASP A 58 14.15 2.25 -5.49
C ASP A 58 14.26 1.72 -6.95
N PRO A 59 13.14 1.43 -7.67
CA PRO A 59 11.81 2.03 -7.53
C PRO A 59 10.80 1.19 -6.73
N GLU A 60 11.26 0.16 -6.04
CA GLU A 60 10.41 -0.71 -5.22
C GLU A 60 10.77 -0.58 -3.75
N ILE A 61 9.81 -0.90 -2.89
CA ILE A 61 9.99 -1.08 -1.47
C ILE A 61 9.71 -2.54 -1.17
N LEU A 62 10.65 -3.18 -0.49
CA LEU A 62 10.46 -4.53 -0.01
C LEU A 62 9.95 -4.47 1.43
N PHE A 63 8.70 -4.90 1.63
CA PHE A 63 8.18 -5.19 2.95
C PHE A 63 8.43 -6.65 3.27
N VAL A 64 9.14 -6.91 4.37
CA VAL A 64 9.39 -8.26 4.87
C VAL A 64 8.58 -8.43 6.15
N PHE A 65 7.77 -9.48 6.18
CA PHE A 65 7.05 -9.95 7.35
C PHE A 65 7.58 -11.34 7.71
N GLY A 66 7.99 -11.52 8.95
CA GLY A 66 8.67 -12.73 9.38
C GLY A 66 8.02 -13.38 10.58
N LYS A 67 8.28 -14.68 10.74
CA LYS A 67 7.98 -15.41 11.96
C LYS A 67 9.26 -15.97 12.55
N ARG A 68 9.60 -15.53 13.76
CA ARG A 68 10.77 -16.02 14.49
C ARG A 68 10.58 -17.47 14.92
N GLU A 69 11.69 -18.19 15.02
CA GLU A 69 11.73 -19.44 15.79
C GLU A 69 11.47 -19.14 17.27
N ARG A 70 10.57 -19.91 17.89
CA ARG A 70 10.29 -19.83 19.33
C ARG A 70 10.83 -21.07 20.04
N PRO A 71 11.24 -20.98 21.31
CA PRO A 71 11.11 -19.82 22.22
C PRO A 71 12.25 -18.79 22.17
N GLU A 72 13.41 -19.11 21.58
CA GLU A 72 14.65 -18.31 21.74
C GLU A 72 15.40 -18.06 20.42
N GLY A 73 14.73 -18.18 19.27
CA GLY A 73 15.39 -18.08 17.98
C GLY A 73 15.64 -16.65 17.52
N GLU A 74 16.90 -16.32 17.25
CA GLU A 74 17.28 -15.13 16.46
C GLU A 74 16.98 -15.31 14.96
N ARG A 75 16.68 -16.53 14.53
CA ARG A 75 16.40 -16.91 13.14
C ARG A 75 14.92 -16.80 12.78
N LEU A 76 14.67 -16.58 11.50
CA LEU A 76 13.33 -16.60 10.92
C LEU A 76 12.99 -18.01 10.44
N ARG A 77 11.91 -18.56 10.98
CA ARG A 77 11.35 -19.84 10.52
C ARG A 77 10.81 -19.71 9.10
N ASN A 78 10.12 -18.61 8.82
CA ASN A 78 9.68 -18.26 7.48
C ASN A 78 9.53 -16.75 7.35
N GLN A 79 9.48 -16.28 6.11
CA GLN A 79 9.15 -14.90 5.80
C GLN A 79 8.28 -14.77 4.56
N LEU A 80 7.57 -13.66 4.50
CA LEU A 80 6.79 -13.16 3.40
C LEU A 80 7.42 -11.84 2.93
N GLU A 81 7.78 -11.81 1.66
CA GLU A 81 8.35 -10.66 0.97
C GLU A 81 7.30 -10.07 0.04
N ILE A 82 6.97 -8.80 0.26
CA ILE A 82 6.05 -8.04 -0.59
C ILE A 82 6.84 -6.94 -1.29
N TYR A 83 6.99 -7.08 -2.60
CA TYR A 83 7.50 -6.01 -3.46
C TYR A 83 6.37 -5.02 -3.74
N PHE A 84 6.54 -3.79 -3.24
CA PHE A 84 5.55 -2.72 -3.30
C PHE A 84 6.13 -1.51 -4.05
N PRO A 85 5.50 -1.04 -5.15
CA PRO A 85 6.04 0.09 -5.91
C PRO A 85 6.13 1.37 -5.07
N ALA A 86 7.26 2.07 -5.12
CA ALA A 86 7.48 3.33 -4.40
C ALA A 86 6.41 4.39 -4.72
N GLN A 87 5.99 4.45 -5.99
CA GLN A 87 4.91 5.33 -6.42
C GLN A 87 3.58 5.04 -5.71
N GLN A 88 3.26 3.77 -5.47
CA GLN A 88 2.04 3.41 -4.73
C GLN A 88 2.21 3.60 -3.22
N LEU A 89 3.43 3.42 -2.69
CA LEU A 89 3.71 3.77 -1.30
C LEU A 89 3.41 5.25 -1.09
N VAL A 90 4.01 6.15 -1.88
CA VAL A 90 3.87 7.59 -1.72
C VAL A 90 2.47 8.06 -2.13
N GLY A 91 2.04 7.73 -3.35
CA GLY A 91 0.86 8.30 -3.98
C GLY A 91 -0.47 7.71 -3.49
N GLN A 92 -0.44 6.53 -2.87
CA GLN A 92 -1.65 5.86 -2.38
C GLN A 92 -1.58 5.58 -0.88
N LEU A 93 -0.66 4.71 -0.46
CA LEU A 93 -0.64 4.21 0.91
C LEU A 93 -0.36 5.34 1.89
N TRP A 94 0.78 6.03 1.75
CA TRP A 94 1.25 7.07 2.66
C TRP A 94 0.30 8.27 2.72
N LYS A 95 -0.38 8.60 1.61
CA LYS A 95 -1.43 9.65 1.60
C LYS A 95 -2.68 9.25 2.38
N SER A 96 -3.00 7.95 2.45
CA SER A 96 -4.25 7.46 3.07
C SER A 96 -4.12 7.16 4.57
N ILE A 97 -2.91 6.92 5.08
CA ILE A 97 -2.70 6.48 6.45
C ILE A 97 -2.53 7.55 7.54
N PRO A 98 -2.26 8.87 7.34
CA PRO A 98 -1.81 9.73 8.44
C PRO A 98 -2.77 9.79 9.63
N VAL A 99 -4.08 9.81 9.35
CA VAL A 99 -5.13 9.77 10.39
C VAL A 99 -5.14 8.42 11.11
N PHE A 100 -5.00 7.33 10.37
CA PHE A 100 -4.93 5.99 10.94
C PHE A 100 -3.67 5.81 11.80
N TYR A 101 -2.51 6.19 11.28
CA TYR A 101 -1.22 6.08 11.95
C TYR A 101 -1.19 6.88 13.26
N LYS A 102 -1.73 8.10 13.26
CA LYS A 102 -1.91 8.90 14.48
C LYS A 102 -2.75 8.17 15.53
N LYS A 103 -3.92 7.64 15.15
CA LYS A 103 -4.81 6.90 16.05
C LYS A 103 -4.18 5.61 16.59
N LEU A 104 -3.47 4.89 15.73
CA LEU A 104 -2.72 3.67 16.08
C LEU A 104 -1.70 3.97 17.18
N ARG A 105 -0.93 5.05 16.99
CA ARG A 105 0.08 5.52 17.95
C ARG A 105 -0.56 5.95 19.26
N GLU A 106 -1.58 6.81 19.23
CA GLU A 106 -2.30 7.26 20.43
C GLU A 106 -2.86 6.08 21.24
N PHE A 107 -3.45 5.09 20.55
CA PHE A 107 -3.93 3.87 21.20
C PHE A 107 -2.79 3.08 21.86
N ALA A 108 -1.68 2.87 21.13
CA ALA A 108 -0.55 2.10 21.64
C ALA A 108 0.08 2.77 22.88
N GLU A 109 0.26 4.10 22.84
CA GLU A 109 0.78 4.89 23.94
C GLU A 109 -0.15 4.83 25.18
N GLN A 110 -1.47 4.94 24.99
CA GLN A 110 -2.46 4.78 26.08
C GLN A 110 -2.42 3.40 26.74
N LYS A 111 -1.99 2.37 26.01
CA LYS A 111 -1.83 1.00 26.52
C LYS A 111 -0.44 0.71 27.07
N GLY A 112 0.47 1.70 27.10
CA GLY A 112 1.84 1.51 27.55
C GLY A 112 2.68 0.64 26.61
N LEU A 113 2.29 0.54 25.34
CA LEU A 113 3.05 -0.19 24.33
C LEU A 113 4.13 0.71 23.71
N SER A 114 5.16 0.08 23.14
CA SER A 114 6.24 0.76 22.41
C SER A 114 6.39 0.14 21.02
N PRO A 115 6.82 0.90 19.99
CA PRO A 115 6.94 0.37 18.65
C PRO A 115 8.01 -0.72 18.62
N VAL A 116 7.73 -1.81 17.91
CA VAL A 116 8.74 -2.84 17.64
C VAL A 116 9.76 -2.25 16.66
N ARG A 117 11.05 -2.51 16.89
CA ARG A 117 12.10 -2.08 15.96
C ARG A 117 12.17 -3.02 14.76
N ALA A 118 12.54 -2.48 13.59
CA ALA A 118 12.84 -3.31 12.43
C ALA A 118 13.91 -4.36 12.76
N GLY A 119 13.78 -5.52 12.12
CA GLY A 119 14.79 -6.57 12.22
C GLY A 119 16.05 -6.30 11.40
N SER A 120 17.12 -7.05 11.71
CA SER A 120 18.39 -7.02 10.97
C SER A 120 18.27 -7.69 9.60
N ALA A 121 19.14 -7.30 8.66
CA ALA A 121 19.31 -7.96 7.37
C ALA A 121 19.94 -9.37 7.46
N ASP A 122 20.60 -9.69 8.57
CA ASP A 122 21.31 -10.96 8.75
C ASP A 122 20.40 -12.16 9.03
N SER A 123 19.09 -11.92 9.21
CA SER A 123 18.12 -12.98 9.43
C SER A 123 17.80 -13.70 8.12
N VAL A 124 18.52 -14.80 7.84
CA VAL A 124 18.26 -15.69 6.71
C VAL A 124 17.08 -16.61 7.07
N PRO A 125 15.96 -16.60 6.32
CA PRO A 125 14.83 -17.47 6.59
C PRO A 125 15.08 -18.89 6.09
N GLU A 126 14.42 -19.88 6.67
CA GLU A 126 14.38 -21.23 6.09
C GLU A 126 13.49 -21.29 4.84
N LYS A 127 12.43 -20.47 4.80
CA LYS A 127 11.46 -20.39 3.68
C LYS A 127 11.06 -18.94 3.44
N ALA A 128 11.09 -18.52 2.19
CA ALA A 128 10.59 -17.22 1.76
C ALA A 128 9.45 -17.41 0.74
N GLN A 129 8.33 -16.72 0.97
CA GLN A 129 7.30 -16.53 -0.04
C GLN A 129 7.43 -15.11 -0.58
N VAL A 130 7.45 -14.96 -1.90
CA VAL A 130 7.57 -13.67 -2.57
C VAL A 130 6.26 -13.35 -3.29
N LEU A 131 5.73 -12.15 -3.05
CA LEU A 131 4.57 -11.60 -3.73
C LEU A 131 4.87 -10.19 -4.22
N ARG A 132 4.12 -9.75 -5.22
CA ARG A 132 4.08 -8.37 -5.68
C ARG A 132 2.71 -7.79 -5.38
N SER A 133 2.66 -6.62 -4.76
CA SER A 133 1.42 -5.96 -4.38
C SER A 133 1.53 -4.49 -4.75
N ASN A 134 0.45 -3.88 -5.22
CA ASN A 134 0.43 -2.45 -5.56
C ASN A 134 -0.64 -1.67 -4.80
N ASN A 135 -1.31 -2.34 -3.86
CA ASN A 135 -2.41 -1.80 -3.10
C ASN A 135 -2.44 -2.46 -1.72
N ALA A 136 -2.78 -1.71 -0.68
CA ALA A 136 -2.87 -2.24 0.68
C ALA A 136 -3.96 -1.56 1.49
N TYR A 137 -4.58 -2.32 2.39
CA TYR A 137 -5.54 -1.86 3.38
C TYR A 137 -5.07 -2.24 4.78
N MET A 138 -5.29 -1.36 5.75
CA MET A 138 -4.89 -1.59 7.14
C MET A 138 -6.07 -1.41 8.07
N ALA A 139 -6.15 -2.27 9.07
CA ALA A 139 -7.14 -2.17 10.13
C ALA A 139 -6.54 -2.54 11.48
N GLN A 140 -7.15 -2.03 12.53
CA GLN A 140 -6.79 -2.31 13.91
C GLN A 140 -8.07 -2.61 14.71
N LEU A 141 -8.03 -3.67 15.52
CA LEU A 141 -9.06 -3.98 16.51
C LEU A 141 -8.38 -4.32 17.84
N GLY A 142 -8.48 -3.42 18.82
CA GLY A 142 -7.78 -3.60 20.10
C GLY A 142 -6.27 -3.69 19.90
N THR A 143 -5.65 -4.75 20.43
CA THR A 143 -4.20 -5.01 20.31
C THR A 143 -3.82 -5.77 19.04
N GLU A 144 -4.80 -6.16 18.23
CA GLU A 144 -4.58 -6.84 16.96
C GLU A 144 -4.66 -5.86 15.80
N ALA A 145 -3.84 -6.09 14.80
CA ALA A 145 -3.82 -5.31 13.58
C ALA A 145 -3.60 -6.22 12.37
N LEU A 146 -4.01 -5.73 11.22
CA LEU A 146 -3.82 -6.43 9.95
C LEU A 146 -3.43 -5.47 8.83
N ILE A 147 -2.75 -6.03 7.85
CA ILE A 147 -2.53 -5.43 6.53
C ILE A 147 -3.00 -6.44 5.48
N ASP A 148 -3.96 -6.03 4.65
CA ASP A 148 -4.37 -6.79 3.47
C ASP A 148 -3.65 -6.24 2.25
N PHE A 149 -3.01 -7.13 1.50
CA PHE A 149 -2.30 -6.80 0.26
C PHE A 149 -3.11 -7.25 -0.95
N PHE A 150 -3.20 -6.36 -1.94
CA PHE A 150 -3.95 -6.58 -3.17
C PHE A 150 -3.13 -6.22 -4.41
N ASP A 151 -3.44 -6.87 -5.53
CA ASP A 151 -2.94 -6.50 -6.84
C ASP A 151 -4.06 -5.99 -7.75
N ILE A 152 -3.82 -4.85 -8.38
CA ILE A 152 -4.54 -4.39 -9.56
C ILE A 152 -3.61 -4.60 -10.76
N SER A 153 -3.84 -5.66 -11.52
CA SER A 153 -3.02 -6.00 -12.67
C SER A 153 -2.95 -4.86 -13.69
N LEU A 154 -1.74 -4.46 -14.11
CA LEU A 154 -1.54 -3.43 -15.14
C LEU A 154 -2.19 -3.83 -16.47
N THR A 155 -2.14 -5.11 -16.82
CA THR A 155 -2.82 -5.64 -18.02
C THR A 155 -4.32 -5.47 -17.91
N ASN A 156 -4.90 -5.81 -16.74
CA ASN A 156 -6.31 -5.61 -16.49
C ASN A 156 -6.69 -4.13 -16.56
N LEU A 157 -5.90 -3.26 -15.93
CA LEU A 157 -6.09 -1.80 -15.96
C LEU A 157 -6.12 -1.27 -17.40
N LEU A 158 -5.15 -1.65 -18.23
CA LEU A 158 -5.04 -1.18 -19.62
C LEU A 158 -6.20 -1.67 -20.49
N VAL A 159 -6.57 -2.95 -20.37
CA VAL A 159 -7.66 -3.53 -21.16
C VAL A 159 -9.02 -3.01 -20.70
N ALA A 160 -9.24 -2.93 -19.39
CA ALA A 160 -10.51 -2.49 -18.81
C ALA A 160 -10.80 -1.02 -19.13
N THR A 161 -9.79 -0.14 -19.03
CA THR A 161 -9.95 1.29 -19.35
C THR A 161 -10.27 1.54 -20.82
N ARG A 162 -9.59 0.85 -21.74
CA ARG A 162 -9.88 0.92 -23.19
C ARG A 162 -11.28 0.41 -23.54
N ALA A 163 -11.73 -0.65 -22.87
CA ALA A 163 -13.03 -1.26 -23.11
C ALA A 163 -14.16 -0.68 -22.24
N GLN A 164 -13.87 0.33 -21.41
CA GLN A 164 -14.79 0.90 -20.41
C GLN A 164 -15.43 -0.16 -19.49
N ARG A 165 -14.66 -1.19 -19.09
CA ARG A 165 -15.09 -2.29 -18.23
C ARG A 165 -14.66 -2.10 -16.78
N PRO A 166 -15.30 -2.80 -15.82
CA PRO A 166 -14.82 -2.83 -14.43
C PRO A 166 -13.38 -3.33 -14.33
N ILE A 167 -12.61 -2.70 -13.45
CA ILE A 167 -11.26 -3.13 -13.08
C ILE A 167 -11.37 -4.17 -11.96
N ARG A 168 -10.58 -5.24 -12.08
CA ARG A 168 -10.49 -6.28 -11.05
C ARG A 168 -9.37 -5.95 -10.09
N ILE A 169 -9.63 -6.23 -8.81
CA ILE A 169 -8.63 -6.23 -7.74
C ILE A 169 -8.57 -7.66 -7.20
N GLU A 170 -7.36 -8.16 -7.02
CA GLU A 170 -7.09 -9.50 -6.51
C GLU A 170 -6.54 -9.40 -5.08
N ALA A 171 -7.12 -10.16 -4.16
CA ALA A 171 -6.64 -10.26 -2.79
C ALA A 171 -5.52 -11.30 -2.71
N LEU A 172 -4.35 -10.89 -2.23
CA LEU A 172 -3.15 -11.73 -2.23
C LEU A 172 -2.97 -12.44 -0.89
N VAL A 173 -2.83 -11.65 0.18
CA VAL A 173 -2.52 -12.14 1.52
C VAL A 173 -2.94 -11.13 2.58
N ARG A 174 -3.44 -11.64 3.70
CA ARG A 174 -3.63 -10.89 4.96
C ARG A 174 -2.45 -11.15 5.88
N VAL A 175 -1.78 -10.09 6.31
CA VAL A 175 -0.75 -10.15 7.35
C VAL A 175 -1.37 -9.71 8.67
N SER A 176 -1.53 -10.63 9.61
CA SER A 176 -1.99 -10.37 10.97
C SER A 176 -0.81 -10.19 11.91
N MET A 177 -0.86 -9.18 12.78
CA MET A 177 0.21 -8.82 13.70
C MET A 177 -0.32 -8.09 14.94
N SER A 178 0.57 -7.83 15.91
CA SER A 178 0.25 -6.97 17.04
C SER A 178 0.31 -5.49 16.65
N VAL A 179 -0.46 -4.66 17.36
CA VAL A 179 -0.52 -3.20 17.12
C VAL A 179 0.85 -2.52 17.19
N ASN A 180 1.74 -2.96 18.09
CA ASN A 180 3.08 -2.42 18.22
C ASN A 180 4.01 -2.83 17.06
N LEU A 181 3.76 -3.98 16.42
CA LEU A 181 4.48 -4.38 15.21
C LEU A 181 4.05 -3.49 14.03
N LEU A 182 2.73 -3.25 13.87
CA LEU A 182 2.22 -2.35 12.84
C LEU A 182 2.72 -0.91 13.07
N TRP A 183 2.75 -0.45 14.31
CA TRP A 183 3.32 0.85 14.64
C TRP A 183 4.78 0.93 14.20
N GLY A 184 5.62 -0.02 14.61
CA GLY A 184 7.01 -0.10 14.18
C GLY A 184 7.17 -0.08 12.66
N PHE A 185 6.37 -0.89 11.96
CA PHE A 185 6.36 -0.94 10.50
C PHE A 185 6.08 0.43 9.87
N LEU A 186 5.02 1.12 10.32
CA LEU A 186 4.67 2.44 9.80
C LEU A 186 5.71 3.51 10.14
N SER A 187 6.35 3.42 11.32
CA SER A 187 7.43 4.30 11.72
C SER A 187 8.67 4.16 10.82
N GLU A 188 8.95 2.96 10.29
CA GLU A 188 10.02 2.76 9.31
C GLU A 188 9.62 3.19 7.89
N CYS A 189 8.35 3.04 7.53
CA CYS A 189 7.85 3.52 6.24
C CYS A 189 7.86 5.06 6.13
N GLU A 190 7.67 5.79 7.23
CA GLU A 190 7.62 7.26 7.25
C GLU A 190 8.83 7.93 6.62
N PRO A 191 10.07 7.75 7.13
CA PRO A 191 11.23 8.41 6.55
C PRO A 191 11.49 8.00 5.09
N ILE A 192 11.10 6.79 4.69
CA ILE A 192 11.22 6.33 3.31
C ILE A 192 10.23 7.08 2.42
N ALA A 193 8.96 7.13 2.81
CA ALA A 193 7.93 7.82 2.06
C ALA A 193 8.24 9.31 1.94
N GLU A 194 8.65 9.98 3.02
CA GLU A 194 9.03 11.40 3.02
C GLU A 194 10.18 11.69 2.05
N ARG A 195 11.24 10.86 2.05
CA ARG A 195 12.35 10.98 1.07
C ARG A 195 11.88 10.82 -0.38
N MET A 196 10.94 9.91 -0.60
CA MET A 196 10.47 9.55 -1.94
C MET A 196 9.43 10.51 -2.51
N LYS A 197 8.82 11.38 -1.69
CA LYS A 197 7.80 12.35 -2.13
C LYS A 197 8.25 13.16 -3.32
N ALA A 198 9.44 13.77 -3.25
CA ALA A 198 9.94 14.62 -4.33
C ALA A 198 10.08 13.89 -5.69
N LYS A 199 10.30 12.57 -5.66
CA LYS A 199 10.50 11.75 -6.87
C LYS A 199 9.20 11.15 -7.41
N TYR A 200 8.27 10.80 -6.52
CA TYR A 200 7.11 9.97 -6.86
C TYR A 200 5.75 10.61 -6.58
N ASP A 201 5.70 11.80 -5.99
CA ASP A 201 4.47 12.56 -5.79
C ASP A 201 4.01 13.31 -7.06
N VAL A 202 3.94 12.58 -8.18
CA VAL A 202 3.53 13.11 -9.50
C VAL A 202 2.04 13.46 -9.54
N ALA A 203 1.26 13.00 -8.54
CA ALA A 203 -0.14 13.37 -8.40
C ALA A 203 -0.34 14.80 -7.89
N GLY A 204 0.66 15.44 -7.27
CA GLY A 204 0.59 16.86 -6.92
C GLY A 204 0.66 17.76 -8.15
N GLU A 205 1.61 17.49 -9.04
CA GLU A 205 1.91 18.34 -10.21
C GLU A 205 0.76 18.34 -11.25
N LEU A 206 0.12 17.20 -11.50
CA LEU A 206 -1.05 17.11 -12.38
C LEU A 206 -2.32 17.75 -11.80
N TYR A 207 -2.36 17.99 -10.48
CA TYR A 207 -3.48 18.65 -9.80
C TYR A 207 -3.28 20.17 -9.69
N GLU A 208 -2.05 20.64 -9.44
CA GLU A 208 -1.74 22.07 -9.33
C GLU A 208 -1.79 22.80 -10.68
N GLU A 209 -1.28 22.19 -11.76
CA GLU A 209 -1.44 22.74 -13.12
C GLU A 209 -2.92 22.91 -13.51
N ALA A 210 -3.83 22.11 -12.93
CA ALA A 210 -5.26 22.21 -13.16
C ALA A 210 -5.97 23.25 -12.27
N VAL A 211 -5.34 23.76 -11.21
CA VAL A 211 -5.89 24.79 -10.31
C VAL A 211 -5.37 26.18 -10.64
N GLU A 212 -4.09 26.32 -11.01
CA GLU A 212 -3.52 27.62 -11.43
C GLU A 212 -3.99 28.09 -12.82
N SER A 213 -4.65 27.19 -13.57
CA SER A 213 -5.23 27.49 -14.89
C SER A 213 -6.71 27.95 -14.85
N ASN A 214 -7.28 28.25 -13.67
CA ASN A 214 -8.66 28.72 -13.50
C ASN A 214 -8.74 30.22 -13.19
#